data_AF-A0AAW6SGN8-F1
#
_entry.id   AF-A0AAW6SGN8-F1
#
_cell.length_a   1.000
_cell.length_b   1.000
_cell.length_c   1.000
_cell.angle_alpha   90.00
_cell.angle_beta   90.00
_cell.angle_gamma   90.00
#
_symmetry.space_group_name_H-M   'P 1'
#
loop_
_entity.id
_entity.type
_entity.pdbx_description
1 polymer ?
#
loop_
_entity_poly.entity_id
_entity_poly.type
_entity_poly.pdbx_seq_one_letter_code
_entity_poly.pdbx_strand_id
1 'polypeptide(L)'
;MTYLPFSADWLTGGVRGLPRLSSRAWSRRLNPVRLGAVRLGSVRLGSVRLVSAALLLMMGLGSMAQAARLDDELLARDRTHQMPDLRPYPAGNKRKVAFFELMIPLVVAENQRIAEQRDWLLAMRKRAGDGGRDYSEREQERLNGLCDQANLPCDVTREDIGVSWTRLLLRIDTLPLDMVLVQAIEESGWGTSGHAREGNNLFGMRCFSRGCGIGPPGREYRRFESLEAGIAAYFDNLNSQRSYAELRELRGRLRNAGQPVRAEDLIPTLSAYSTRGNAYFTTLYDLLRWNRGLMRTVRERLAANGALS
;
A
#
# COMPACT_ATOMS: atom_id res chain seq x y z
N MET A 1 -31.51 -11.99 16.24
CA MET A 1 -30.64 -13.19 16.13
C MET A 1 -29.59 -13.11 17.23
N THR A 2 -29.54 -14.17 18.03
CA THR A 2 -28.98 -14.25 19.38
C THR A 2 -27.45 -14.19 19.36
N TYR A 3 -26.88 -13.32 20.21
CA TYR A 3 -25.44 -13.22 20.47
C TYR A 3 -25.02 -14.30 21.47
N LEU A 4 -23.89 -14.97 21.21
CA LEU A 4 -23.14 -15.75 22.20
C LEU A 4 -21.82 -15.01 22.50
N PRO A 5 -21.41 -14.89 23.77
CA PRO A 5 -20.17 -14.21 24.14
C PRO A 5 -18.98 -15.19 24.06
N PHE A 6 -17.86 -14.73 23.51
CA PHE A 6 -16.58 -15.44 23.60
C PHE A 6 -15.74 -14.78 24.68
N SER A 7 -15.44 -15.53 25.75
CA SER A 7 -14.60 -15.13 26.86
C SER A 7 -13.12 -15.15 26.46
N ALA A 8 -12.39 -14.16 26.97
CA ALA A 8 -10.94 -14.03 26.86
C ALA A 8 -10.30 -14.73 28.07
N ASP A 9 -9.43 -15.72 27.83
CA ASP A 9 -8.54 -16.29 28.85
C ASP A 9 -7.33 -16.95 28.16
N TRP A 10 -6.29 -16.17 27.87
CA TRP A 10 -4.92 -16.68 27.64
C TRP A 10 -3.89 -15.61 28.01
N LEU A 11 -3.69 -15.38 29.31
CA LEU A 11 -2.55 -14.64 29.84
C LEU A 11 -2.07 -15.26 31.16
N THR A 12 -1.34 -16.37 31.10
CA THR A 12 -0.29 -16.72 32.09
C THR A 12 0.63 -17.78 31.51
N GLY A 13 1.81 -17.39 31.04
CA GLY A 13 2.87 -18.30 30.62
C GLY A 13 4.23 -17.66 30.88
N GLY A 14 4.79 -17.93 32.06
CA GLY A 14 5.99 -17.30 32.59
C GLY A 14 7.25 -17.50 31.76
N VAL A 15 8.05 -16.44 31.70
CA VAL A 15 9.39 -16.40 31.11
C VAL A 15 10.37 -17.15 32.01
N ARG A 16 11.02 -18.20 31.50
CA ARG A 16 12.21 -18.81 32.13
C ARG A 16 13.36 -18.89 31.12
N GLY A 17 14.45 -18.21 31.45
CA GLY A 17 15.84 -18.63 31.23
C GLY A 17 16.37 -18.69 29.80
N LEU A 18 17.05 -17.62 29.36
CA LEU A 18 18.04 -17.70 28.28
C LEU A 18 19.45 -17.86 28.89
N PRO A 19 20.28 -18.83 28.45
CA PRO A 19 21.67 -18.90 28.87
C PRO A 19 22.54 -17.91 28.09
N ARG A 20 23.45 -17.24 28.81
CA ARG A 20 24.49 -16.35 28.28
C ARG A 20 25.49 -17.16 27.44
N LEU A 21 25.70 -16.77 26.17
CA LEU A 21 26.79 -17.28 25.35
C LEU A 21 28.04 -16.41 25.53
N SER A 22 29.12 -17.06 25.94
CA SER A 22 30.46 -16.46 26.08
C SER A 22 31.20 -16.45 24.75
N SER A 23 31.97 -15.39 24.51
CA SER A 23 32.86 -15.24 23.38
C SER A 23 34.13 -16.07 23.59
N ARG A 24 34.36 -17.10 22.78
CA ARG A 24 35.68 -17.72 22.62
C ARG A 24 36.04 -17.87 21.14
N ALA A 25 37.18 -17.25 20.84
CA ALA A 25 37.88 -17.20 19.58
C ALA A 25 38.19 -18.59 19.00
N TRP A 26 38.11 -18.68 17.67
CA TRP A 26 38.75 -19.73 16.88
C TRP A 26 39.56 -19.07 15.76
N SER A 27 40.87 -18.96 15.95
CA SER A 27 41.83 -18.67 14.88
C SER A 27 42.18 -19.98 14.17
N ARG A 28 41.73 -20.16 12.93
CA ARG A 28 42.27 -21.21 12.04
C ARG A 28 43.26 -20.59 11.07
N ARG A 29 44.52 -21.05 11.13
CA ARG A 29 45.55 -20.76 10.13
C ARG A 29 45.17 -21.43 8.82
N LEU A 30 45.22 -20.69 7.71
CA LEU A 30 45.13 -21.23 6.36
C LEU A 30 46.56 -21.50 5.85
N ASN A 31 46.80 -22.71 5.34
CA ASN A 31 48.02 -23.05 4.60
C ASN A 31 47.92 -22.54 3.15
N PRO A 32 49.03 -22.13 2.52
CA PRO A 32 49.01 -21.73 1.12
C PRO A 32 48.91 -22.96 0.20
N VAL A 33 48.01 -22.90 -0.78
CA VAL A 33 47.90 -23.86 -1.88
C VAL A 33 48.86 -23.44 -2.99
N ARG A 34 49.73 -24.35 -3.44
CA ARG A 34 50.59 -24.15 -4.62
C ARG A 34 49.76 -24.20 -5.91
N LEU A 35 49.82 -23.15 -6.71
CA LEU A 35 49.30 -23.13 -8.08
C LEU A 35 50.35 -23.68 -9.05
N GLY A 36 50.02 -24.77 -9.74
CA GLY A 36 50.80 -25.29 -10.85
C GLY A 36 50.57 -24.47 -12.12
N ALA A 37 51.65 -24.17 -12.85
CA ALA A 37 51.60 -23.44 -14.11
C ALA A 37 50.95 -24.28 -15.22
N VAL A 38 49.90 -23.75 -15.84
CA VAL A 38 49.27 -24.32 -17.05
C VAL A 38 49.91 -23.66 -18.28
N ARG A 39 50.46 -24.47 -19.19
CA ARG A 39 50.96 -23.99 -20.50
C ARG A 39 49.78 -23.54 -21.37
N LEU A 40 49.82 -22.28 -21.81
CA LEU A 40 48.91 -21.73 -22.83
C LEU A 40 49.30 -22.25 -24.22
N GLY A 41 48.40 -23.04 -24.83
CA GLY A 41 48.44 -23.32 -26.26
C GLY A 41 47.93 -22.11 -27.04
N SER A 42 48.63 -21.74 -28.11
CA SER A 42 48.25 -20.67 -29.03
C SER A 42 46.97 -21.00 -29.78
N VAL A 43 45.89 -20.24 -29.55
CA VAL A 43 44.68 -20.26 -30.38
C VAL A 43 44.86 -19.24 -31.51
N ARG A 44 44.72 -19.70 -32.76
CA ARG A 44 44.70 -18.81 -33.95
C ARG A 44 43.49 -17.89 -33.86
N LEU A 45 43.73 -16.57 -33.93
CA LEU A 45 42.69 -15.55 -34.09
C LEU A 45 42.04 -15.68 -35.48
N GLY A 46 40.92 -16.38 -35.53
CA GLY A 46 39.91 -16.16 -36.56
C GLY A 46 39.14 -14.87 -36.22
N SER A 47 39.02 -14.00 -37.21
CA SER A 47 38.33 -12.70 -37.14
C SER A 47 36.92 -12.79 -36.54
N VAL A 48 36.76 -12.49 -35.24
CA VAL A 48 35.46 -12.22 -34.62
C VAL A 48 35.11 -10.76 -34.91
N ARG A 49 34.16 -10.57 -35.82
CA ARG A 49 33.64 -9.27 -36.22
C ARG A 49 32.98 -8.56 -35.02
N LEU A 50 33.21 -7.25 -34.94
CA LEU A 50 32.66 -6.21 -34.04
C LEU A 50 31.10 -6.11 -33.95
N VAL A 51 30.35 -7.19 -34.18
CA VAL A 51 28.88 -7.15 -34.30
C VAL A 51 28.16 -7.21 -32.93
N SER A 52 28.84 -7.60 -31.86
CA SER A 52 28.19 -7.86 -30.57
C SER A 52 27.85 -6.61 -29.75
N ALA A 53 28.62 -5.53 -29.87
CA ALA A 53 28.38 -4.31 -29.07
C ALA A 53 27.20 -3.48 -29.59
N ALA A 54 27.05 -3.39 -30.92
CA ALA A 54 25.95 -2.65 -31.54
C ALA A 54 24.59 -3.32 -31.34
N LEU A 55 24.53 -4.66 -31.33
CA LEU A 55 23.28 -5.39 -31.03
C LEU A 55 22.84 -5.24 -29.57
N LEU A 56 23.77 -5.26 -28.62
CA LEU A 56 23.48 -5.01 -27.20
C LEU A 56 23.05 -3.56 -26.96
N LEU A 57 23.67 -2.57 -27.66
CA LEU A 57 23.22 -1.19 -27.63
C LEU A 57 21.82 -1.02 -28.24
N MET A 58 21.54 -1.66 -29.38
CA MET A 58 20.23 -1.62 -30.05
C MET A 58 19.13 -2.30 -29.22
N MET A 59 19.43 -3.43 -28.56
CA MET A 59 18.49 -4.08 -27.64
C MET A 59 18.24 -3.25 -26.37
N GLY A 60 19.28 -2.61 -25.83
CA GLY A 60 19.17 -1.70 -24.69
C GLY A 60 18.36 -0.44 -25.01
N LEU A 61 18.65 0.20 -26.15
CA LEU A 61 17.91 1.36 -26.65
C LEU A 61 16.46 1.01 -27.00
N GLY A 62 16.22 -0.17 -27.60
CA GLY A 62 14.88 -0.65 -27.90
C GLY A 62 14.05 -0.89 -26.64
N SER A 63 14.63 -1.50 -25.60
CA SER A 63 13.95 -1.71 -24.32
C SER A 63 13.67 -0.41 -23.57
N MET A 64 14.60 0.55 -23.60
CA MET A 64 14.42 1.87 -22.96
C MET A 64 13.40 2.73 -23.69
N ALA A 65 13.44 2.76 -25.03
CA ALA A 65 12.46 3.47 -25.84
C ALA A 65 11.06 2.86 -25.72
N GLN A 66 10.96 1.54 -25.57
CA GLN A 66 9.67 0.86 -25.33
C GLN A 66 9.13 1.15 -23.92
N ALA A 67 9.99 1.23 -22.90
CA ALA A 67 9.61 1.60 -21.54
C ALA A 67 9.19 3.07 -21.45
N ALA A 68 9.94 3.98 -22.08
CA ALA A 68 9.59 5.41 -22.14
C ALA A 68 8.28 5.66 -22.90
N ARG A 69 8.01 4.91 -23.98
CA ARG A 69 6.71 4.95 -24.67
C ARG A 69 5.56 4.41 -23.83
N LEU A 70 5.81 3.40 -22.99
CA LEU A 70 4.82 2.90 -22.04
C LEU A 70 4.53 3.95 -20.96
N ASP A 71 5.56 4.60 -20.43
CA ASP A 71 5.43 5.72 -19.49
C ASP A 71 4.62 6.87 -20.13
N ASP A 72 4.94 7.30 -21.36
CA ASP A 72 4.20 8.35 -22.07
C ASP A 72 2.76 7.96 -22.42
N GLU A 73 2.50 6.70 -22.81
CA GLU A 73 1.15 6.25 -23.17
C GLU A 73 0.27 6.01 -21.92
N LEU A 74 0.85 5.59 -20.79
CA LEU A 74 0.12 5.48 -19.52
C LEU A 74 -0.17 6.86 -18.92
N LEU A 75 0.82 7.76 -18.92
CA LEU A 75 0.67 9.15 -18.44
C LEU A 75 -0.27 9.95 -19.36
N ALA A 76 -0.25 9.73 -20.68
CA ALA A 76 -1.20 10.35 -21.61
C ALA A 76 -2.63 9.78 -21.49
N ARG A 77 -2.80 8.58 -20.91
CA ARG A 77 -4.11 7.96 -20.63
C ARG A 77 -4.76 8.44 -19.33
N ASP A 78 -4.05 9.21 -18.51
CA ASP A 78 -4.57 9.83 -17.28
C ASP A 78 -5.48 11.05 -17.56
N ARG A 79 -6.56 10.82 -18.30
CA ARG A 79 -7.65 11.80 -18.46
C ARG A 79 -9.04 11.22 -18.24
N THR A 80 -9.18 9.89 -18.24
CA THR A 80 -10.48 9.25 -18.08
C THR A 80 -10.79 8.91 -16.63
N HIS A 81 -9.77 8.89 -15.76
CA HIS A 81 -9.87 8.44 -14.36
C HIS A 81 -10.44 7.02 -14.22
N GLN A 82 -10.45 6.22 -15.30
CA GLN A 82 -11.01 4.88 -15.36
C GLN A 82 -9.91 3.81 -15.32
N MET A 83 -10.27 2.61 -14.85
CA MET A 83 -9.41 1.43 -14.94
C MET A 83 -9.10 1.08 -16.40
N PRO A 84 -7.84 1.14 -16.86
CA PRO A 84 -7.48 0.68 -18.19
C PRO A 84 -7.61 -0.84 -18.30
N ASP A 85 -7.95 -1.34 -19.49
CA ASP A 85 -7.91 -2.78 -19.73
C ASP A 85 -6.45 -3.25 -19.78
N LEU A 86 -6.01 -3.96 -18.75
CA LEU A 86 -4.65 -4.50 -18.65
C LEU A 86 -4.50 -5.91 -19.24
N ARG A 87 -5.58 -6.51 -19.76
CA ARG A 87 -5.52 -7.84 -20.40
C ARG A 87 -4.63 -7.90 -21.65
N PRO A 88 -4.49 -6.83 -22.48
CA PRO A 88 -3.55 -6.81 -23.60
C PRO A 88 -2.09 -7.01 -23.18
N TYR A 89 -1.72 -6.68 -21.95
CA TYR A 89 -0.41 -7.02 -21.40
C TYR A 89 -0.41 -8.49 -20.96
N PRO A 90 0.48 -9.36 -21.52
CA PRO A 90 0.58 -10.74 -21.07
C PRO A 90 0.86 -10.85 -19.57
N ALA A 91 0.41 -11.95 -18.96
CA ALA A 91 0.73 -12.25 -17.57
C ALA A 91 2.26 -12.27 -17.37
N GLY A 92 2.73 -11.70 -16.26
CA GLY A 92 4.16 -11.53 -15.97
C GLY A 92 4.55 -10.07 -15.79
N ASN A 93 5.86 -9.78 -15.88
CA ASN A 93 6.41 -8.49 -15.44
C ASN A 93 5.82 -7.27 -16.17
N LYS A 94 5.47 -7.38 -17.46
CA LYS A 94 4.87 -6.27 -18.21
C LYS A 94 3.56 -5.78 -17.58
N ARG A 95 2.63 -6.70 -17.28
CA ARG A 95 1.36 -6.36 -16.63
C ARG A 95 1.58 -5.84 -15.21
N LYS A 96 2.51 -6.45 -14.46
CA LYS A 96 2.83 -6.01 -13.10
C LYS A 96 3.34 -4.57 -13.07
N VAL A 97 4.25 -4.23 -13.99
CA VAL A 97 4.79 -2.88 -14.16
C VAL A 97 3.67 -1.89 -14.50
N ALA A 98 2.86 -2.17 -15.51
CA ALA A 98 1.74 -1.31 -15.89
C ALA A 98 0.75 -1.09 -14.74
N PHE A 99 0.46 -2.15 -13.97
CA PHE A 99 -0.39 -2.05 -12.78
C PHE A 99 0.24 -1.14 -11.70
N PHE A 100 1.53 -1.26 -11.44
CA PHE A 100 2.22 -0.43 -10.45
C PHE A 100 2.39 1.02 -10.91
N GLU A 101 2.68 1.26 -12.18
CA GLU A 101 2.74 2.60 -12.77
C GLU A 101 1.40 3.33 -12.64
N LEU A 102 0.28 2.62 -12.80
CA LEU A 102 -1.06 3.15 -12.56
C LEU A 102 -1.32 3.40 -11.07
N MET A 103 -1.07 2.40 -10.21
CA MET A 103 -1.55 2.42 -8.83
C MET A 103 -0.71 3.27 -7.88
N ILE A 104 0.62 3.31 -8.05
CA ILE A 104 1.51 3.99 -7.11
C ILE A 104 1.19 5.49 -7.02
N PRO A 105 1.08 6.25 -8.14
CA PRO A 105 0.77 7.67 -8.07
C PRO A 105 -0.57 7.94 -7.37
N LEU A 106 -1.61 7.17 -7.70
CA LEU A 106 -2.95 7.35 -7.12
C LEU A 106 -2.97 7.11 -5.61
N VAL A 107 -2.29 6.06 -5.13
CA VAL A 107 -2.20 5.76 -3.69
C VAL A 107 -1.30 6.75 -2.96
N VAL A 108 -0.23 7.24 -3.59
CA VAL A 108 0.62 8.28 -3.03
C VAL A 108 -0.16 9.59 -2.89
N ALA A 109 -0.90 10.00 -3.92
CA ALA A 109 -1.75 11.19 -3.88
C ALA A 109 -2.80 11.12 -2.77
N GLU A 110 -3.48 9.97 -2.59
CA GLU A 110 -4.46 9.82 -1.51
C GLU A 110 -3.80 9.87 -0.12
N ASN A 111 -2.63 9.24 0.04
CA ASN A 111 -1.87 9.35 1.28
C ASN A 111 -1.41 10.79 1.56
N GLN A 112 -1.01 11.54 0.53
CA GLN A 112 -0.64 12.94 0.68
C GLN A 112 -1.82 13.78 1.12
N ARG A 113 -2.99 13.62 0.48
CA ARG A 113 -4.24 14.29 0.87
C ARG A 113 -4.56 14.04 2.35
N ILE A 114 -4.46 12.79 2.81
CA ILE A 114 -4.71 12.43 4.21
C ILE A 114 -3.63 12.98 5.15
N ALA A 115 -2.36 12.98 4.73
CA ALA A 115 -1.27 13.57 5.51
C ALA A 115 -1.49 15.07 5.73
N GLU A 116 -1.89 15.81 4.69
CA GLU A 116 -2.21 17.24 4.80
C GLU A 116 -3.40 17.51 5.73
N GLN A 117 -4.45 16.67 5.66
CA GLN A 117 -5.56 16.74 6.62
C GLN A 117 -5.08 16.50 8.05
N ARG A 118 -4.24 15.49 8.25
CA ARG A 118 -3.67 15.13 9.56
C ARG A 118 -2.79 16.25 10.12
N ASP A 119 -1.91 16.81 9.32
CA ASP A 119 -1.00 17.87 9.73
C ASP A 119 -1.79 19.13 10.13
N TRP A 120 -2.83 19.46 9.36
CA TRP A 120 -3.77 20.50 9.73
C TRP A 120 -4.44 20.20 11.09
N LEU A 121 -4.94 18.99 11.32
CA LEU A 121 -5.52 18.59 12.62
C LEU A 121 -4.53 18.70 13.77
N LEU A 122 -3.28 18.31 13.58
CA LEU A 122 -2.23 18.42 14.61
C LEU A 122 -1.92 19.88 14.94
N ALA A 123 -1.81 20.75 13.93
CA ALA A 123 -1.62 22.18 14.12
C ALA A 123 -2.81 22.82 14.85
N MET A 124 -4.04 22.44 14.47
CA MET A 124 -5.27 22.88 15.12
C MET A 124 -5.33 22.45 16.57
N ARG A 125 -5.08 21.17 16.87
CA ARG A 125 -5.03 20.64 18.23
C ARG A 125 -3.98 21.35 19.07
N LYS A 126 -2.80 21.64 18.51
CA LYS A 126 -1.73 22.37 19.19
C LYS A 126 -2.14 23.81 19.54
N ARG A 127 -2.88 24.48 18.65
CA ARG A 127 -3.33 25.87 18.83
C ARG A 127 -4.50 25.97 19.81
N ALA A 128 -5.53 25.16 19.61
CA ALA A 128 -6.78 25.24 20.37
C ALA A 128 -6.71 24.47 21.70
N GLY A 129 -5.88 23.43 21.77
CA GLY A 129 -5.90 22.46 22.87
C GLY A 129 -7.10 21.50 22.78
N ASP A 130 -7.13 20.50 23.65
CA ASP A 130 -8.15 19.44 23.57
C ASP A 130 -9.58 19.92 23.86
N GLY A 131 -9.73 21.01 24.62
CA GLY A 131 -11.00 21.68 24.90
C GLY A 131 -11.20 23.00 24.15
N GLY A 132 -10.32 23.31 23.20
CA GLY A 132 -10.34 24.60 22.51
C GLY A 132 -11.58 24.84 21.65
N ARG A 133 -11.98 26.11 21.57
CA ARG A 133 -13.14 26.60 20.81
C ARG A 133 -12.82 27.74 19.87
N ASP A 134 -11.56 28.19 19.84
CA ASP A 134 -11.13 29.31 19.00
C ASP A 134 -10.95 28.86 17.54
N TYR A 135 -12.07 28.72 16.85
CA TYR A 135 -12.15 28.30 15.45
C TYR A 135 -12.93 29.33 14.66
N SER A 136 -12.37 29.80 13.55
CA SER A 136 -13.13 30.52 12.53
C SER A 136 -14.21 29.63 11.92
N GLU A 137 -15.26 30.21 11.34
CA GLU A 137 -16.36 29.46 10.70
C GLU A 137 -15.85 28.43 9.67
N ARG A 138 -14.84 28.79 8.87
CA ARG A 138 -14.21 27.88 7.89
C ARG A 138 -13.49 26.71 8.55
N GLU A 139 -12.82 26.95 9.68
CA GLU A 139 -12.17 25.88 10.44
C GLU A 139 -13.21 24.97 11.08
N GLN A 140 -14.34 25.52 11.54
CA GLN A 140 -15.45 24.74 12.07
C GLN A 140 -16.05 23.81 11.00
N GLU A 141 -16.36 24.35 9.81
CA GLU A 141 -16.85 23.58 8.67
C GLU A 141 -15.88 22.46 8.29
N ARG A 142 -14.59 22.78 8.15
CA ARG A 142 -13.55 21.79 7.82
C ARG A 142 -13.42 20.70 8.89
N LEU A 143 -13.45 21.07 10.18
CA LEU A 143 -13.31 20.12 11.28
C LEU A 143 -14.52 19.21 11.40
N ASN A 144 -15.73 19.75 11.23
CA ASN A 144 -16.96 18.96 11.16
C ASN A 144 -16.92 17.99 9.96
N GLY A 145 -16.53 18.46 8.77
CA GLY A 145 -16.39 17.61 7.59
C GLY A 145 -15.37 16.47 7.76
N LEU A 146 -14.26 16.71 8.46
CA LEU A 146 -13.29 15.66 8.79
C LEU A 146 -13.84 14.66 9.81
N CYS A 147 -14.68 15.10 10.75
CA CYS A 147 -15.38 14.20 11.66
C CYS A 147 -16.42 13.33 10.94
N ASP A 148 -17.15 13.90 9.99
CA ASP A 148 -18.09 13.17 9.15
C ASP A 148 -17.37 12.12 8.29
N GLN A 149 -16.28 12.51 7.62
CA GLN A 149 -15.40 11.57 6.91
C GLN A 149 -14.90 10.46 7.85
N ALA A 150 -14.51 10.82 9.08
CA ALA A 150 -14.07 9.87 10.08
C ALA A 150 -15.22 9.05 10.70
N ASN A 151 -16.50 9.29 10.37
CA ASN A 151 -17.68 8.67 10.99
C ASN A 151 -17.65 8.78 12.54
N LEU A 152 -17.36 9.97 13.04
CA LEU A 152 -17.32 10.30 14.47
C LEU A 152 -18.41 11.33 14.79
N PRO A 153 -19.11 11.17 15.92
CA PRO A 153 -19.96 12.24 16.42
C PRO A 153 -19.05 13.41 16.84
N CYS A 154 -19.17 14.53 16.15
CA CYS A 154 -18.50 15.78 16.49
C CYS A 154 -19.45 16.94 16.21
N ASP A 155 -19.35 17.96 17.05
CA ASP A 155 -19.93 19.28 16.78
C ASP A 155 -19.07 20.29 17.53
N VAL A 156 -18.24 20.99 16.76
CA VAL A 156 -17.30 21.99 17.28
C VAL A 156 -18.01 23.23 17.82
N THR A 157 -19.26 23.47 17.42
CA THR A 157 -20.08 24.59 17.88
C THR A 157 -20.71 24.31 19.24
N ARG A 158 -20.82 23.03 19.61
CA ARG A 158 -21.47 22.59 20.84
C ARG A 158 -20.50 22.17 21.92
N GLU A 159 -20.64 22.78 23.10
CA GLU A 159 -19.74 22.55 24.23
C GLU A 159 -19.70 21.08 24.68
N ASP A 160 -20.86 20.45 24.71
CA ASP A 160 -21.05 19.10 25.23
C ASP A 160 -20.64 17.98 24.25
N ILE A 161 -20.38 18.31 22.99
CA ILE A 161 -19.95 17.35 21.97
C ILE A 161 -18.47 17.55 21.62
N GLY A 162 -18.11 18.73 21.12
CA GLY A 162 -16.72 19.08 20.78
C GLY A 162 -16.06 18.11 19.79
N VAL A 163 -14.76 17.89 19.98
CA VAL A 163 -13.92 17.02 19.12
C VAL A 163 -13.18 15.99 19.95
N SER A 164 -13.36 14.72 19.58
CA SER A 164 -12.52 13.64 20.12
C SER A 164 -11.20 13.56 19.36
N TRP A 165 -10.24 14.43 19.69
CA TRP A 165 -8.96 14.55 18.97
C TRP A 165 -8.21 13.23 18.79
N THR A 166 -8.13 12.41 19.85
CA THR A 166 -7.47 11.10 19.78
C THR A 166 -8.15 10.19 18.77
N ARG A 167 -9.49 10.12 18.77
CA ARG A 167 -10.24 9.27 17.83
C ARG A 167 -10.15 9.82 16.41
N LEU A 168 -10.25 11.13 16.24
CA LEU A 168 -10.16 11.78 14.93
C LEU A 168 -8.78 11.54 14.31
N LEU A 169 -7.70 11.73 15.06
CA LEU A 169 -6.35 11.43 14.59
C LEU A 169 -6.11 9.93 14.37
N LEU A 170 -6.78 9.01 15.07
CA LEU A 170 -6.66 7.58 14.73
C LEU A 170 -7.31 7.25 13.38
N ARG A 171 -8.31 8.02 12.95
CA ARG A 171 -9.09 7.80 11.73
C ARG A 171 -8.59 8.63 10.53
N ILE A 172 -8.04 9.83 10.75
CA ILE A 172 -7.40 10.63 9.69
C ILE A 172 -5.89 10.36 9.71
N ASP A 173 -5.49 9.26 9.08
CA ASP A 173 -4.10 8.84 9.00
C ASP A 173 -3.83 7.96 7.76
N THR A 174 -2.59 8.00 7.29
CA THR A 174 -2.11 7.35 6.07
C THR A 174 -2.08 5.84 6.21
N LEU A 175 -2.04 5.13 5.07
CA LEU A 175 -1.84 3.68 5.00
C LEU A 175 -0.51 3.35 4.30
N PRO A 176 0.22 2.30 4.72
CA PRO A 176 1.45 1.89 4.05
C PRO A 176 1.18 1.56 2.58
N LEU A 177 1.88 2.24 1.65
CA LEU A 177 1.74 2.03 0.19
C LEU A 177 1.77 0.55 -0.18
N ASP A 178 2.78 -0.18 0.30
CA ASP A 178 2.98 -1.59 0.00
C ASP A 178 1.78 -2.46 0.43
N MET A 179 1.09 -2.12 1.53
CA MET A 179 -0.10 -2.84 2.00
C MET A 179 -1.26 -2.63 1.03
N VAL A 180 -1.50 -1.38 0.65
CA VAL A 180 -2.56 -1.01 -0.29
C VAL A 180 -2.35 -1.72 -1.63
N LEU A 181 -1.11 -1.73 -2.13
CA LEU A 181 -0.76 -2.37 -3.40
C LEU A 181 -0.98 -3.89 -3.38
N VAL A 182 -0.56 -4.60 -2.33
CA VAL A 182 -0.75 -6.06 -2.27
C VAL A 182 -2.21 -6.45 -2.10
N GLN A 183 -3.01 -5.66 -1.37
CA GLN A 183 -4.45 -5.86 -1.33
C GLN A 183 -5.07 -5.58 -2.71
N ALA A 184 -4.71 -4.49 -3.38
CA ALA A 184 -5.20 -4.21 -4.72
C ALA A 184 -4.84 -5.33 -5.71
N ILE A 185 -3.64 -5.91 -5.63
CA ILE A 185 -3.25 -7.07 -6.45
C ILE A 185 -4.19 -8.26 -6.21
N GLU A 186 -4.38 -8.64 -4.94
CA GLU A 186 -5.17 -9.80 -4.56
C GLU A 186 -6.64 -9.63 -4.96
N GLU A 187 -7.24 -8.48 -4.64
CA GLU A 187 -8.67 -8.25 -4.84
C GLU A 187 -9.04 -8.00 -6.31
N SER A 188 -8.13 -7.44 -7.11
CA SER A 188 -8.38 -7.13 -8.53
C SER A 188 -7.76 -8.11 -9.52
N GLY A 189 -6.93 -9.05 -9.06
CA GLY A 189 -6.15 -9.91 -9.93
C GLY A 189 -5.26 -9.10 -10.88
N TRP A 190 -4.45 -8.19 -10.34
CA TRP A 190 -3.64 -7.24 -11.13
C TRP A 190 -4.47 -6.34 -12.06
N GLY A 191 -5.65 -5.90 -11.60
CA GLY A 191 -6.54 -4.99 -12.33
C GLY A 191 -7.36 -5.66 -13.43
N THR A 192 -7.35 -6.99 -13.53
CA THR A 192 -8.03 -7.71 -14.64
C THR A 192 -9.44 -8.19 -14.29
N SER A 193 -9.84 -8.16 -13.01
CA SER A 193 -11.18 -8.56 -12.58
C SER A 193 -12.27 -7.71 -13.25
N GLY A 194 -13.46 -8.30 -13.42
CA GLY A 194 -14.62 -7.57 -13.98
C GLY A 194 -14.98 -6.34 -13.14
N HIS A 195 -15.00 -6.47 -11.81
CA HIS A 195 -15.31 -5.36 -10.90
C HIS A 195 -14.28 -4.23 -10.96
N ALA A 196 -13.00 -4.54 -11.13
CA ALA A 196 -11.97 -3.52 -11.30
C ALA A 196 -12.18 -2.75 -12.61
N ARG A 197 -12.39 -3.46 -13.72
CA ARG A 197 -12.49 -2.87 -15.06
C ARG A 197 -13.80 -2.13 -15.32
N GLU A 198 -14.92 -2.67 -14.85
CA GLU A 198 -16.27 -2.13 -15.13
C GLU A 198 -16.79 -1.21 -14.02
N GLY A 199 -16.14 -1.24 -12.85
CA GLY A 199 -16.59 -0.58 -11.65
C GLY A 199 -15.55 0.29 -10.96
N ASN A 200 -14.33 0.40 -11.49
CA ASN A 200 -13.18 1.03 -10.82
C ASN A 200 -12.97 0.51 -9.39
N ASN A 201 -13.37 -0.75 -9.14
CA ASN A 201 -13.41 -1.36 -7.82
C ASN A 201 -12.28 -2.37 -7.67
N LEU A 202 -11.08 -1.83 -7.40
CA LEU A 202 -9.85 -2.61 -7.23
C LEU A 202 -9.83 -3.45 -5.94
N PHE A 203 -10.70 -3.13 -4.99
CA PHE A 203 -10.64 -3.64 -3.63
C PHE A 203 -11.81 -4.58 -3.28
N GLY A 204 -12.65 -4.92 -4.27
CA GLY A 204 -13.78 -5.83 -4.06
C GLY A 204 -14.85 -5.28 -3.11
N MET A 205 -14.96 -3.95 -2.98
CA MET A 205 -15.89 -3.32 -2.03
C MET A 205 -17.33 -3.62 -2.41
N ARG A 206 -18.08 -4.18 -1.47
CA ARG A 206 -19.52 -4.47 -1.65
C ARG A 206 -20.35 -3.24 -1.33
N CYS A 207 -21.57 -3.20 -1.85
CA CYS A 207 -22.56 -2.24 -1.46
C CYS A 207 -23.91 -2.93 -1.22
N PHE A 208 -24.73 -2.34 -0.35
CA PHE A 208 -25.90 -3.01 0.24
C PHE A 208 -27.24 -2.33 -0.09
N SER A 209 -27.20 -1.18 -0.76
CA SER A 209 -28.39 -0.57 -1.37
C SER A 209 -28.65 -1.20 -2.74
N ARG A 210 -29.89 -1.13 -3.24
CA ARG A 210 -30.21 -1.63 -4.57
C ARG A 210 -29.69 -0.66 -5.64
N GLY A 211 -28.98 -1.17 -6.65
CA GLY A 211 -28.49 -0.35 -7.76
C GLY A 211 -27.26 0.50 -7.44
N CYS A 212 -26.55 0.18 -6.36
CA CYS A 212 -25.31 0.87 -5.97
C CYS A 212 -24.08 0.34 -6.72
N GLY A 213 -24.23 -0.74 -7.48
CA GLY A 213 -23.10 -1.41 -8.09
C GLY A 213 -23.44 -2.44 -9.16
N ILE A 214 -22.51 -3.37 -9.35
CA ILE A 214 -22.50 -4.42 -10.36
C ILE A 214 -22.72 -5.76 -9.68
N GLY A 215 -23.66 -6.56 -10.19
CA GLY A 215 -23.96 -7.90 -9.68
C GLY A 215 -25.45 -8.08 -9.33
N PRO A 216 -25.81 -9.21 -8.71
CA PRO A 216 -27.20 -9.48 -8.36
C PRO A 216 -27.67 -8.56 -7.21
N PRO A 217 -28.94 -8.11 -7.21
CA PRO A 217 -29.49 -7.23 -6.18
C PRO A 217 -29.22 -7.75 -4.76
N GLY A 218 -28.77 -6.86 -3.88
CA GLY A 218 -28.41 -7.18 -2.49
C GLY A 218 -27.06 -7.90 -2.33
N ARG A 219 -26.34 -8.17 -3.42
CA ARG A 219 -24.98 -8.71 -3.40
C ARG A 219 -24.08 -8.02 -4.44
N GLU A 220 -24.31 -6.72 -4.64
CA GLU A 220 -23.62 -5.89 -5.62
C GLU A 220 -22.20 -5.50 -5.14
N TYR A 221 -21.27 -5.42 -6.07
CA TYR A 221 -19.97 -4.77 -5.89
C TYR A 221 -20.09 -3.31 -6.30
N ARG A 222 -19.66 -2.39 -5.44
CA ARG A 222 -19.78 -0.96 -5.66
C ARG A 222 -19.13 -0.56 -6.99
N ARG A 223 -19.79 0.32 -7.73
CA ARG A 223 -19.19 1.03 -8.87
C ARG A 223 -18.75 2.41 -8.39
N PHE A 224 -17.54 2.80 -8.78
CA PHE A 224 -16.98 4.12 -8.52
C PHE A 224 -16.87 4.91 -9.81
N GLU A 225 -17.06 6.21 -9.70
CA GLU A 225 -16.96 7.15 -10.83
C GLU A 225 -15.53 7.20 -11.38
N SER A 226 -14.54 6.96 -10.53
CA SER A 226 -13.13 6.88 -10.89
C SER A 226 -12.31 5.92 -10.02
N LEU A 227 -11.06 5.66 -10.44
CA LEU A 227 -10.08 4.92 -9.64
C LEU A 227 -9.77 5.63 -8.32
N GLU A 228 -9.63 6.95 -8.33
CA GLU A 228 -9.39 7.79 -7.16
C GLU A 228 -10.55 7.66 -6.17
N ALA A 229 -11.79 7.70 -6.65
CA ALA A 229 -12.96 7.51 -5.80
C ALA A 229 -13.00 6.11 -5.16
N GLY A 230 -12.59 5.07 -5.90
CA GLY A 230 -12.46 3.72 -5.38
C GLY A 230 -11.36 3.59 -4.32
N ILE A 231 -10.21 4.24 -4.55
CA ILE A 231 -9.07 4.28 -3.62
C ILE A 231 -9.47 5.05 -2.35
N ALA A 232 -10.02 6.26 -2.46
CA ALA A 232 -10.49 7.05 -1.33
C ALA A 232 -11.52 6.29 -0.48
N ALA A 233 -12.48 5.60 -1.12
CA ALA A 233 -13.45 4.78 -0.40
C ALA A 233 -12.81 3.59 0.34
N TYR A 234 -11.78 2.96 -0.23
CA TYR A 234 -11.02 1.91 0.46
C TYR A 234 -10.26 2.48 1.67
N PHE A 235 -9.64 3.64 1.53
CA PHE A 235 -8.99 4.35 2.63
C PHE A 235 -9.98 4.68 3.74
N ASP A 236 -11.10 5.33 3.41
CA ASP A 236 -12.17 5.67 4.36
C ASP A 236 -12.70 4.43 5.07
N ASN A 237 -12.86 3.30 4.38
CA ASN A 237 -13.30 2.05 4.98
C ASN A 237 -12.34 1.56 6.09
N LEU A 238 -11.04 1.47 5.82
CA LEU A 238 -10.05 1.07 6.83
C LEU A 238 -9.90 2.11 7.95
N ASN A 239 -10.07 3.38 7.60
CA ASN A 239 -9.92 4.51 8.52
C ASN A 239 -11.15 4.76 9.40
N SER A 240 -12.35 4.33 9.04
CA SER A 240 -13.57 4.66 9.78
C SER A 240 -14.31 3.46 10.35
N GLN A 241 -14.31 2.30 9.67
CA GLN A 241 -15.17 1.19 10.08
C GLN A 241 -14.70 0.53 11.37
N ARG A 242 -15.67 0.12 12.20
CA ARG A 242 -15.39 -0.49 13.51
C ARG A 242 -14.55 -1.76 13.40
N SER A 243 -14.74 -2.53 12.34
CA SER A 243 -14.01 -3.77 12.05
C SER A 243 -12.50 -3.61 11.91
N TYR A 244 -12.01 -2.39 11.63
CA TYR A 244 -10.59 -2.08 11.48
C TYR A 244 -10.04 -1.23 12.64
N ALA A 245 -10.66 -1.29 13.82
CA ALA A 245 -10.18 -0.58 15.00
C ALA A 245 -8.75 -1.00 15.39
N GLU A 246 -8.47 -2.31 15.40
CA GLU A 246 -7.15 -2.85 15.74
C GLU A 246 -6.06 -2.33 14.78
N LEU A 247 -6.35 -2.25 13.48
CA LEU A 247 -5.44 -1.67 12.48
C LEU A 247 -5.06 -0.24 12.86
N ARG A 248 -6.05 0.59 13.18
CA ARG A 248 -5.84 2.00 13.52
C ARG A 248 -5.09 2.17 14.83
N GLU A 249 -5.41 1.36 15.83
CA GLU A 249 -4.76 1.38 17.14
C GLU A 249 -3.29 0.96 17.05
N LEU A 250 -2.98 -0.13 16.33
CA LEU A 250 -1.60 -0.55 16.09
C LEU A 250 -0.82 0.52 15.32
N ARG A 251 -1.39 1.05 14.22
CA ARG A 251 -0.80 2.16 13.45
C ARG A 251 -0.50 3.37 14.34
N GLY A 252 -1.46 3.77 15.16
CA GLY A 252 -1.31 4.89 16.10
C GLY A 252 -0.20 4.65 17.13
N ARG A 253 -0.10 3.44 17.70
CA ARG A 253 0.96 3.06 18.64
C ARG A 253 2.35 3.13 18.00
N LEU A 254 2.52 2.52 16.82
CA LEU A 254 3.79 2.56 16.08
C LEU A 254 4.22 3.99 15.79
N ARG A 255 3.29 4.82 15.29
CA ARG A 255 3.55 6.23 15.00
C ARG A 255 3.95 7.03 16.25
N ASN A 256 3.23 6.86 17.36
CA ASN A 256 3.54 7.55 18.61
C ASN A 256 4.89 7.12 19.21
N ALA A 257 5.33 5.89 18.92
CA ALA A 257 6.65 5.38 19.29
C ALA A 257 7.77 5.82 18.32
N GLY A 258 7.47 6.62 17.28
CA GLY A 258 8.43 7.00 16.25
C GLY A 258 8.87 5.83 15.36
N GLN A 259 8.14 4.71 15.36
CA GLN A 259 8.43 3.54 14.57
C GLN A 259 7.81 3.66 13.17
N PRO A 260 8.47 3.13 12.12
CA PRO A 260 7.89 3.09 10.80
C PRO A 260 6.63 2.21 10.81
N VAL A 261 5.53 2.73 10.23
CA VAL A 261 4.31 1.95 10.01
C VAL A 261 4.47 1.19 8.70
N ARG A 262 4.72 -0.11 8.76
CA ARG A 262 4.96 -0.93 7.56
C ARG A 262 3.77 -1.85 7.27
N ALA A 263 3.72 -2.35 6.03
CA ALA A 263 2.69 -3.29 5.63
C ALA A 263 2.71 -4.57 6.48
N GLU A 264 3.91 -5.06 6.81
CA GLU A 264 4.10 -6.30 7.56
C GLU A 264 3.48 -6.26 8.95
N ASP A 265 3.46 -5.07 9.55
CA ASP A 265 2.95 -4.85 10.90
C ASP A 265 1.41 -4.82 10.88
N LEU A 266 0.80 -4.25 9.84
CA LEU A 266 -0.65 -4.04 9.77
C LEU A 266 -1.43 -5.20 9.12
N ILE A 267 -0.83 -5.98 8.23
CA ILE A 267 -1.51 -7.09 7.53
C ILE A 267 -2.28 -8.04 8.49
N PRO A 268 -1.73 -8.45 9.65
CA PRO A 268 -2.45 -9.35 10.57
C PRO A 268 -3.74 -8.77 11.14
N THR A 269 -3.91 -7.45 11.13
CA THR A 269 -5.10 -6.75 11.65
C THR A 269 -6.25 -6.69 10.62
N LEU A 270 -6.04 -7.20 9.40
CA LEU A 270 -7.03 -7.21 8.30
C LEU A 270 -8.01 -8.39 8.36
N SER A 271 -8.21 -9.00 9.53
CA SER A 271 -9.05 -10.20 9.71
C SER A 271 -10.48 -10.02 9.21
N ALA A 272 -11.04 -8.82 9.36
CA ALA A 272 -12.38 -8.50 8.89
C ALA A 272 -12.51 -8.32 7.36
N TYR A 273 -11.39 -8.25 6.63
CA TYR A 273 -11.40 -8.05 5.19
C TYR A 273 -11.72 -9.35 4.43
N SER A 274 -11.29 -10.49 4.96
CA SER A 274 -11.43 -11.79 4.29
C SER A 274 -11.80 -12.90 5.26
N THR A 275 -12.81 -13.69 4.88
CA THR A 275 -13.21 -14.90 5.62
C THR A 275 -12.17 -16.03 5.54
N ARG A 276 -11.14 -15.88 4.68
CA ARG A 276 -10.02 -16.83 4.54
C ARG A 276 -9.06 -16.81 5.74
N GLY A 277 -9.17 -15.82 6.63
CA GLY A 277 -8.34 -15.71 7.83
C GLY A 277 -6.84 -15.74 7.52
N ASN A 278 -6.07 -16.57 8.22
CA ASN A 278 -4.61 -16.65 8.05
C ASN A 278 -4.15 -16.94 6.61
N ALA A 279 -4.93 -17.67 5.82
CA ALA A 279 -4.57 -17.93 4.42
C ALA A 279 -4.54 -16.63 3.59
N TYR A 280 -5.39 -15.65 3.93
CA TYR A 280 -5.34 -14.32 3.32
C TYR A 280 -4.04 -13.60 3.67
N PHE A 281 -3.66 -13.59 4.95
CA PHE A 281 -2.42 -12.94 5.40
C PHE A 281 -1.19 -13.55 4.73
N THR A 282 -1.10 -14.87 4.66
CA THR A 282 -0.01 -15.56 3.94
C THR A 282 0.06 -15.12 2.49
N THR A 283 -1.10 -14.97 1.83
CA THR A 283 -1.15 -14.50 0.44
C THR A 283 -0.61 -13.08 0.31
N LEU A 284 -1.01 -12.16 1.19
CA LEU A 284 -0.52 -10.79 1.18
C LEU A 284 0.99 -10.70 1.48
N TYR A 285 1.49 -11.51 2.42
CA TYR A 285 2.93 -11.59 2.71
C TYR A 285 3.73 -12.13 1.53
N ASP A 286 3.21 -13.14 0.84
CA ASP A 286 3.85 -13.68 -0.36
C ASP A 286 3.85 -12.63 -1.48
N LEU A 287 2.72 -11.97 -1.76
CA LEU A 287 2.64 -10.89 -2.73
C LEU A 287 3.64 -9.76 -2.39
N LEU A 288 3.74 -9.38 -1.12
CA LEU A 288 4.69 -8.39 -0.65
C LEU A 288 6.13 -8.85 -0.91
N ARG A 289 6.49 -10.07 -0.49
CA ARG A 289 7.84 -10.64 -0.66
C ARG A 289 8.25 -10.71 -2.12
N TRP A 290 7.39 -11.26 -2.97
CA TRP A 290 7.70 -11.51 -4.39
C TRP A 290 7.75 -10.24 -5.23
N ASN A 291 7.01 -9.19 -4.85
CA ASN A 291 6.93 -7.97 -5.65
C ASN A 291 7.66 -6.77 -5.05
N ARG A 292 8.23 -6.86 -3.84
CA ARG A 292 8.96 -5.76 -3.17
C ARG A 292 10.00 -5.08 -4.07
N GLY A 293 10.83 -5.87 -4.74
CA GLY A 293 11.86 -5.34 -5.63
C GLY A 293 11.25 -4.54 -6.78
N LEU A 294 10.20 -5.07 -7.40
CA LEU A 294 9.54 -4.42 -8.53
C LEU A 294 8.79 -3.14 -8.11
N MET A 295 8.04 -3.18 -7.01
CA MET A 295 7.36 -2.00 -6.46
C MET A 295 8.35 -0.88 -6.16
N ARG A 296 9.49 -1.21 -5.54
CA ARG A 296 10.57 -0.25 -5.26
C ARG A 296 11.14 0.36 -6.55
N THR A 297 11.49 -0.48 -7.52
CA THR A 297 12.04 0.00 -8.81
C THR A 297 11.06 0.91 -9.54
N VAL A 298 9.77 0.54 -9.63
CA VAL A 298 8.75 1.36 -10.29
C VAL A 298 8.58 2.69 -9.55
N ARG A 299 8.49 2.66 -8.21
CA ARG A 299 8.37 3.87 -7.40
C ARG A 299 9.56 4.81 -7.57
N GLU A 300 10.79 4.29 -7.55
CA GLU A 300 12.02 5.09 -7.75
C GLU A 300 12.03 5.76 -9.13
N ARG A 301 11.61 5.06 -10.18
CA ARG A 301 11.49 5.65 -11.52
C ARG A 301 10.41 6.74 -11.59
N LEU A 302 9.24 6.50 -10.99
CA LEU A 302 8.15 7.49 -10.92
C LEU A 302 8.55 8.73 -10.09
N ALA A 303 9.38 8.57 -9.07
CA ALA A 303 9.93 9.72 -8.35
C ALA A 303 10.93 10.50 -9.24
N ALA A 304 11.81 9.78 -9.96
CA ALA A 304 12.84 10.39 -10.80
C ALA A 304 12.28 11.17 -12.00
N ASN A 305 11.09 10.84 -12.49
CA ASN A 305 10.43 11.52 -13.61
C ASN A 305 9.38 12.57 -13.16
N GLY A 306 9.26 12.83 -11.86
CA GLY A 306 8.31 13.82 -11.32
C GLY A 306 6.85 13.34 -11.25
N ALA A 307 6.56 12.07 -11.48
CA ALA A 307 5.19 11.54 -11.37
C ALA A 307 4.71 11.36 -9.91
N LEU A 308 5.59 11.55 -8.90
CA LEU A 308 5.27 11.47 -7.47
C LEU A 308 5.55 12.76 -6.68
N SER A 309 5.77 13.88 -7.38
CA SER A 309 6.11 15.18 -6.76
C SER A 309 4.89 15.98 -6.34
#